data_AF-A0A0U1DZ45-F1
#
_entry.id   AF-A0A0U1DZ45-F1
#
_cell.length_a   1.000
_cell.length_b   1.000
_cell.length_c   1.000
_cell.angle_alpha   90.00
_cell.angle_beta   90.00
_cell.angle_gamma   90.00
#
_symmetry.space_group_name_H-M   'P 1'
#
loop_
_entity.id
_entity.type
_entity.pdbx_description
1 polymer ?
#
loop_
_entity_poly.entity_id
_entity_poly.type
_entity_poly.pdbx_seq_one_letter_code
_entity_poly.pdbx_strand_id
1 'polypeptide(L)'
;MARERVFRTLGPFPLDSDRAVLSWLAREAAEKAVAAEGYEVAEFTEREVPVSDLPPKALKHALSMGIDPADYLWIEQTALGRVNEDAVSWLVAESVWRNEQLKAWVAAERNWKAANAKVV
;
A
#
# COMPACT_ATOMS: atom_id res chain seq x y z
N MET A 1 -3.89 14.46 -5.31
CA MET A 1 -4.07 13.06 -4.83
C MET A 1 -4.48 13.10 -3.38
N ALA A 2 -5.33 12.16 -2.93
CA ALA A 2 -5.60 12.04 -1.50
C ALA A 2 -4.33 11.55 -0.79
N ARG A 3 -3.84 12.31 0.19
CA ARG A 3 -2.67 11.98 1.02
C ARG A 3 -2.92 10.81 1.97
N GLU A 4 -4.18 10.50 2.17
CA GLU A 4 -4.63 9.39 2.99
C GLU A 4 -5.59 8.53 2.18
N ARG A 5 -5.60 7.24 2.47
CA ARG A 5 -6.56 6.30 1.89
C ARG A 5 -6.92 5.23 2.89
N VAL A 6 -8.21 4.91 2.96
CA VAL A 6 -8.72 3.83 3.81
C VAL A 6 -8.78 2.54 3.01
N PHE A 7 -8.19 1.49 3.58
CA PHE A 7 -8.22 0.12 3.08
C PHE A 7 -9.09 -0.69 4.02
N ARG A 8 -10.11 -1.35 3.47
CA ARG A 8 -11.06 -2.16 4.25
C ARG A 8 -11.16 -3.56 3.69
N THR A 9 -11.09 -4.52 4.58
CA THR A 9 -11.23 -5.94 4.28
C THR A 9 -12.17 -6.56 5.30
N LEU A 10 -13.11 -7.37 4.83
CA LEU A 10 -14.02 -8.14 5.66
C LEU A 10 -13.95 -9.58 5.19
N GLY A 11 -13.70 -10.50 6.11
CA GLY A 11 -13.56 -11.92 5.79
C GLY A 11 -14.09 -12.83 6.88
N PRO A 12 -14.54 -14.04 6.51
CA PRO A 12 -14.87 -15.09 7.45
C PRO A 12 -13.60 -15.82 7.94
N PHE A 13 -13.59 -16.22 9.20
CA PHE A 13 -12.54 -16.99 9.86
C PHE A 13 -13.16 -18.13 10.68
N PRO A 14 -12.52 -19.31 10.75
CA PRO A 14 -12.99 -20.41 11.60
C PRO A 14 -13.07 -19.98 13.08
N LEU A 15 -14.12 -20.40 13.78
CA LEU A 15 -14.38 -20.01 15.19
C LEU A 15 -13.29 -20.48 16.17
N ASP A 16 -12.61 -21.58 15.84
CA ASP A 16 -11.52 -22.19 16.61
C ASP A 16 -10.13 -21.60 16.30
N SER A 17 -10.07 -20.62 15.40
CA SER A 17 -8.80 -19.99 15.03
C SER A 17 -8.18 -19.20 16.18
N ASP A 18 -6.86 -19.27 16.31
CA ASP A 18 -6.11 -18.42 17.22
C ASP A 18 -6.23 -16.95 16.79
N ARG A 19 -6.91 -16.15 17.61
CA ARG A 19 -7.15 -14.73 17.35
C ARG A 19 -5.86 -13.93 17.24
N ALA A 20 -4.84 -14.23 18.04
CA ALA A 20 -3.59 -13.49 17.99
C ALA A 20 -2.86 -13.71 16.66
N VAL A 21 -2.89 -14.96 16.16
CA VAL A 21 -2.30 -15.31 14.86
C VAL A 21 -3.09 -14.65 13.73
N LEU A 22 -4.42 -14.68 13.77
CA LEU A 22 -5.26 -14.03 12.76
C LEU A 22 -5.02 -12.52 12.69
N SER A 23 -5.00 -11.84 13.84
CA SER A 23 -4.71 -10.40 13.91
C SER A 23 -3.32 -10.05 13.40
N TRP A 24 -2.32 -10.90 13.67
CA TRP A 24 -0.97 -10.70 13.15
C TRP A 24 -0.92 -10.85 11.61
N LEU A 25 -1.50 -11.93 11.07
CA LEU A 25 -1.58 -12.16 9.61
C LEU A 25 -2.34 -11.04 8.90
N ALA A 26 -3.43 -10.59 9.50
CA ALA A 26 -4.24 -9.48 9.02
C ALA A 26 -3.45 -8.18 8.92
N ARG A 27 -2.72 -7.86 9.99
CA ARG A 27 -1.86 -6.68 10.04
C ARG A 27 -0.76 -6.76 8.97
N GLU A 28 -0.09 -7.90 8.81
CA GLU A 28 0.90 -8.09 7.74
C GLU A 28 0.30 -7.92 6.34
N ALA A 29 -0.89 -8.49 6.11
CA ALA A 29 -1.56 -8.41 4.83
C ALA A 29 -1.97 -6.96 4.52
N ALA A 30 -2.48 -6.23 5.52
CA ALA A 30 -2.81 -4.82 5.40
C ALA A 30 -1.56 -3.97 5.10
N GLU A 31 -0.46 -4.20 5.80
CA GLU A 31 0.81 -3.51 5.55
C GLU A 31 1.30 -3.73 4.12
N LYS A 32 1.26 -4.98 3.63
CA LYS A 32 1.63 -5.30 2.24
C LYS A 32 0.71 -4.64 1.21
N ALA A 33 -0.61 -4.64 1.45
CA ALA A 33 -1.59 -4.03 0.55
C ALA A 33 -1.44 -2.50 0.49
N VAL A 34 -1.23 -1.86 1.64
CA VAL A 34 -1.02 -0.41 1.74
C VAL A 34 0.30 -0.01 1.05
N ALA A 35 1.37 -0.76 1.29
CA ALA A 35 2.67 -0.53 0.66
C ALA A 35 2.63 -0.72 -0.86
N ALA A 36 1.86 -1.68 -1.37
CA ALA A 36 1.70 -1.91 -2.81
C ALA A 36 1.07 -0.70 -3.54
N GLU A 37 0.31 0.12 -2.84
CA GLU A 37 -0.26 1.37 -3.37
C GLU A 37 0.61 2.62 -3.07
N GLY A 38 1.82 2.43 -2.51
CA GLY A 38 2.75 3.53 -2.21
C GLY A 38 2.43 4.30 -0.93
N TYR A 39 1.63 3.72 -0.05
CA TYR A 39 1.29 4.28 1.26
C TYR A 39 2.03 3.54 2.39
N GLU A 40 2.12 4.15 3.56
CA GLU A 40 2.50 3.52 4.82
C GLU A 40 1.30 3.39 5.76
N VAL A 41 1.26 2.35 6.59
CA VAL A 41 0.15 2.17 7.54
C VAL A 41 0.31 3.13 8.70
N ALA A 42 -0.58 4.11 8.80
CA ALA A 42 -0.64 5.04 9.91
C ALA A 42 -1.49 4.49 11.08
N GLU A 43 -2.62 3.87 10.76
CA GLU A 43 -3.54 3.31 11.74
C GLU A 43 -4.09 1.97 11.25
N PHE A 44 -4.37 1.07 12.18
CA PHE A 44 -5.03 -0.20 11.91
C PHE A 44 -5.98 -0.54 13.03
N THR A 45 -7.19 -0.93 12.67
CA THR A 45 -8.22 -1.34 13.60
C THR A 45 -8.88 -2.61 13.12
N GLU A 46 -9.31 -3.42 14.08
CA GLU A 46 -10.06 -4.64 13.84
C GLU A 46 -11.35 -4.56 14.63
N ARG A 47 -12.43 -5.05 14.03
CA ARG A 47 -13.68 -5.27 14.75
C ARG A 47 -14.36 -6.53 14.28
N GLU A 48 -15.00 -7.21 15.22
CA GLU A 48 -15.92 -8.28 14.91
C GLU A 48 -17.23 -7.71 14.36
N VAL A 49 -17.76 -8.34 13.30
CA VAL A 49 -19.01 -7.94 12.66
C VAL A 49 -20.03 -9.06 12.88
N PRO A 50 -21.12 -8.82 13.62
CA PRO A 50 -22.18 -9.80 13.76
C PRO A 50 -22.77 -10.21 12.41
N VAL A 51 -23.23 -11.45 12.28
CA VAL A 51 -23.84 -11.94 11.03
C VAL A 51 -25.03 -11.06 10.59
N SER A 52 -25.79 -10.53 11.54
CA SER A 52 -26.90 -9.60 11.30
C SER A 52 -26.48 -8.28 10.63
N ASP A 53 -25.22 -7.90 10.81
CA ASP A 53 -24.66 -6.62 10.39
C ASP A 53 -23.76 -6.78 9.16
N LEU A 54 -23.67 -7.99 8.61
CA LEU A 54 -22.87 -8.25 7.42
C LEU A 54 -23.42 -7.50 6.21
N PRO A 55 -22.54 -6.88 5.41
CA PRO A 55 -22.93 -6.30 4.14
C PRO A 55 -23.60 -7.36 3.24
N PRO A 56 -24.70 -7.03 2.54
CA PRO A 56 -25.41 -8.01 1.69
C PRO A 56 -24.52 -8.72 0.67
N LYS A 57 -23.49 -8.02 0.16
CA LYS A 57 -22.50 -8.59 -0.77
C LYS A 57 -21.64 -9.67 -0.10
N ALA A 58 -21.19 -9.44 1.13
CA ALA A 58 -20.38 -10.40 1.88
C ALA A 58 -21.22 -11.65 2.22
N LEU A 59 -22.46 -11.44 2.67
CA LEU A 59 -23.40 -12.52 2.97
C LEU A 59 -23.67 -13.39 1.72
N LYS A 60 -24.01 -12.76 0.59
CA LYS A 60 -24.25 -13.48 -0.67
C LYS A 60 -23.02 -14.27 -1.13
N HIS A 61 -21.82 -13.72 -0.92
CA HIS A 61 -20.59 -14.38 -1.31
C HIS A 61 -20.29 -15.62 -0.46
N ALA A 62 -20.44 -15.54 0.88
CA ALA A 62 -20.29 -16.70 1.76
C ALA A 62 -21.26 -17.84 1.37
N LEU A 63 -22.54 -17.51 1.19
CA LEU A 63 -23.54 -18.49 0.77
C LEU A 63 -23.19 -19.14 -0.59
N SER A 64 -22.64 -18.36 -1.54
CA SER A 64 -22.20 -18.90 -2.83
C SER A 64 -21.02 -19.87 -2.74
N MET A 65 -20.23 -19.76 -1.67
CA MET A 65 -19.11 -20.67 -1.38
C MET A 65 -19.55 -21.88 -0.53
N GLY A 66 -20.83 -22.01 -0.20
CA GLY A 66 -21.33 -23.07 0.67
C GLY A 66 -20.96 -22.89 2.14
N ILE A 67 -20.59 -21.66 2.55
CA ILE A 67 -20.30 -21.31 3.93
C ILE A 67 -21.59 -20.83 4.60
N ASP A 68 -21.97 -21.45 5.72
CA ASP A 68 -22.96 -20.87 6.64
C ASP A 68 -22.30 -19.70 7.40
N PRO A 69 -22.76 -18.46 7.23
CA PRO A 69 -22.20 -17.30 7.92
C PRO A 69 -22.20 -17.43 9.45
N ALA A 70 -23.13 -18.20 10.03
CA ALA A 70 -23.23 -18.40 11.48
C ALA A 70 -22.12 -19.28 12.05
N ASP A 71 -21.49 -20.13 11.22
CA ASP A 71 -20.42 -21.03 11.63
C ASP A 71 -19.03 -20.37 11.61
N TYR A 72 -18.98 -19.07 11.27
CA TYR A 72 -17.74 -18.33 11.09
C TYR A 72 -17.76 -17.03 11.89
N LEU A 73 -16.57 -16.67 12.28
CA LEU A 73 -16.26 -15.35 12.79
C LEU A 73 -16.05 -14.39 11.63
N TRP A 74 -16.64 -13.21 11.70
CA TRP A 74 -16.43 -12.17 10.70
C TRP A 74 -15.64 -11.01 11.31
N ILE A 75 -14.46 -10.74 10.76
CA ILE A 75 -13.62 -9.63 11.20
C ILE A 75 -13.53 -8.62 10.06
N GLU A 76 -13.88 -7.37 10.36
CA GLU A 76 -13.53 -6.23 9.53
C GLU A 76 -12.20 -5.64 10.00
N GLN A 77 -11.26 -5.54 9.06
CA GLN A 77 -9.96 -4.91 9.21
C GLN A 77 -9.96 -3.60 8.45
N THR A 78 -9.57 -2.53 9.12
CA THR A 78 -9.43 -1.20 8.51
C THR A 78 -8.01 -0.70 8.71
N ALA A 79 -7.35 -0.33 7.62
CA ALA A 79 -6.06 0.34 7.66
C ALA A 79 -6.17 1.74 7.04
N LEU A 80 -5.60 2.74 7.72
CA LEU A 80 -5.39 4.07 7.17
C LEU A 80 -3.98 4.12 6.59
N GLY A 81 -3.89 4.19 5.27
CA GLY A 81 -2.64 4.46 4.57
C GLY A 81 -2.38 5.96 4.48
N ARG A 82 -1.13 6.38 4.73
CA ARG A 82 -0.65 7.75 4.50
C ARG A 82 0.49 7.74 3.50
N VAL A 83 0.61 8.81 2.71
CA VAL A 83 1.79 8.97 1.86
C VAL A 83 3.00 9.17 2.77
N ASN A 84 4.08 8.45 2.51
CA ASN A 84 5.35 8.68 3.20
C ASN A 84 5.99 9.96 2.63
N GLU A 85 5.71 11.09 3.28
CA GLU A 85 6.15 12.42 2.84
C GLU A 85 7.69 12.56 2.88
N ASP A 86 8.37 11.83 3.76
CA ASP A 86 9.84 11.81 3.83
C ASP A 86 10.45 11.16 2.60
N ALA A 87 9.90 10.00 2.18
CA ALA A 87 10.33 9.29 0.98
C ALA A 87 10.03 10.12 -0.28
N VAL A 88 8.87 10.78 -0.35
CA VAL A 88 8.55 11.69 -1.45
C VAL A 88 9.52 12.86 -1.50
N SER A 89 9.79 13.49 -0.35
CA SER A 89 10.71 14.62 -0.24
C SER A 89 12.13 14.22 -0.67
N TRP A 90 12.58 13.03 -0.26
CA TRP A 90 13.86 12.48 -0.67
C TRP A 90 13.92 12.21 -2.19
N LEU A 91 12.89 11.58 -2.77
CA LEU A 91 12.84 11.32 -4.22
C LEU A 91 12.88 12.61 -5.05
N VAL A 92 12.22 13.68 -4.57
CA VAL A 92 12.27 15.00 -5.21
C VAL A 92 13.69 15.57 -5.14
N ALA A 93 14.32 15.55 -3.97
CA ALA A 93 15.69 16.04 -3.79
C ALA A 93 16.69 15.27 -4.67
N GLU A 94 16.62 13.94 -4.68
CA GLU A 94 17.44 13.08 -5.53
C GLU A 94 17.24 13.36 -7.02
N SER A 95 16.00 13.56 -7.46
CA SER A 95 15.68 13.89 -8.86
C SER A 95 16.30 15.22 -9.28
N VAL A 96 16.26 16.23 -8.41
CA VAL A 96 16.90 17.53 -8.65
C VAL A 96 18.41 17.36 -8.77
N TRP A 97 19.04 16.72 -7.78
CA TRP A 97 20.47 16.48 -7.79
C TRP A 97 20.93 15.71 -9.03
N ARG A 98 20.21 14.64 -9.42
CA ARG A 98 20.54 13.82 -10.60
C ARG A 98 20.44 14.63 -11.90
N ASN A 99 19.46 15.52 -12.00
CA ASN A 99 19.31 16.41 -13.15
C ASN A 99 20.47 17.41 -13.25
N GLU A 100 20.94 17.94 -12.12
CA GLU A 100 22.13 18.81 -12.08
C GLU A 100 23.39 18.07 -12.56
N GLN A 101 23.61 16.84 -12.07
CA GLN A 101 24.72 16.00 -12.53
C GLN A 101 24.66 15.76 -14.05
N LEU A 102 23.46 15.46 -14.58
CA LEU A 102 23.28 15.25 -16.01
C LEU A 102 23.59 16.52 -16.83
N LYS A 103 23.14 17.69 -16.38
CA LYS A 103 23.44 18.97 -17.03
C LYS A 103 24.95 19.25 -17.05
N ALA A 104 25.63 19.02 -15.93
CA ALA A 104 27.08 19.18 -15.82
C ALA A 104 27.82 18.25 -16.79
N TRP A 105 27.40 16.99 -16.87
CA TRP A 105 27.96 16.02 -17.81
C TRP A 105 27.74 16.43 -19.26
N VAL A 106 26.52 16.83 -19.65
CA VAL A 106 26.23 17.31 -21.02
C VAL A 106 27.07 18.53 -21.38
N ALA A 107 27.27 19.46 -20.46
CA ALA A 107 28.13 20.62 -20.67
C ALA A 107 29.59 20.21 -20.90
N ALA A 108 30.12 19.30 -20.08
CA ALA A 108 31.46 18.76 -20.24
C ALA A 108 31.63 18.03 -21.58
N GLU A 109 30.65 17.22 -22.00
CA GLU A 109 30.67 16.52 -23.28
C GLU A 109 30.68 17.50 -24.46
N ARG A 110 29.87 18.56 -24.41
CA ARG A 110 29.86 19.63 -25.42
C ARG A 110 31.22 20.33 -25.51
N ASN A 111 31.81 20.66 -24.37
CA ASN A 111 33.13 21.30 -24.33
C ASN A 111 34.22 20.40 -24.90
N TRP A 112 34.19 19.11 -24.56
CA TRP A 112 35.13 18.12 -25.11
C TRP A 112 34.97 17.98 -26.63
N LYS A 113 33.73 17.90 -27.14
CA LYS A 113 33.46 17.86 -28.59
C LYS A 113 33.97 19.11 -29.31
N ALA A 114 33.75 20.29 -28.73
CA ALA A 114 34.24 21.55 -29.29
C ALA A 114 35.77 21.60 -29.33
N ALA A 115 36.44 21.16 -28.26
CA ALA A 115 37.90 21.14 -28.17
C ALA A 115 38.56 20.13 -29.14
N ASN A 116 37.86 19.04 -29.48
CA ASN A 116 38.35 17.99 -30.37
C ASN A 116 37.75 18.03 -31.78
N ALA A 117 37.02 19.09 -32.13
CA ALA A 117 36.54 19.29 -33.48
C ALA A 117 37.74 19.51 -34.41
N LYS A 118 37.87 18.69 -35.46
CA LYS A 118 38.92 18.87 -36.47
C LYS A 118 38.76 20.23 -37.13
N VAL A 119 39.83 21.05 -37.08
CA VAL A 119 39.94 22.25 -37.90
C VAL A 119 40.08 21.79 -39.35
N VAL A 120 39.07 22.06 -40.17
CA VAL A 120 39.09 21.87 -41.62
C VAL A 120 39.39 23.20 -42.27
#